data_AF-A0AAV0UPQ0-F1
#
_entry.id   AF-A0AAV0UPQ0-F1
#
_cell.length_a   1.000
_cell.length_b   1.000
_cell.length_c   1.000
_cell.angle_alpha   90.00
_cell.angle_beta   90.00
_cell.angle_gamma   90.00
#
_symmetry.space_group_name_H-M   'P 1'
#
loop_
_entity.id
_entity.type
_entity.pdbx_description
1 polymer ?
#
loop_
_entity_poly.entity_id
_entity_poly.type
_entity_poly.pdbx_seq_one_letter_code
_entity_poly.pdbx_strand_id
1 'polypeptide(L)'
;MMQAVRSRLLPRTSVLCTLKPLHLLSYMISNASPIQRNFSFSATYPTPSESAAMDDTNDKSIPRLVCNNCNTTLSTTKDLVFFKWRNGIHVSSSTDEPFKNLVPEESVQENNANWKKHKMLCLKCNYQVGTLARIFSSDKILFSASCVAVQMPEHQSPLISLSGYPSSQLSFTMWSELILMAETQPELKDLLQIRRVDNIQQYSTDNVMLNRKFVMAKDLQELLRMVDENAFDLNQYNIRTAIDRAGRFVATRTTRANLLAVNNSSSKSEAPEDKLLAVASPALFAKWSAKPDAADTKRFWKLIDETEKLVNFGIAAFKTGQALSNLTTALMRLGVGRSTILQPVAAQTVYMMQSDKPKIRAHEACMVVTAVVYLLPRKSRRKEWVLELLQATSKMVMAELDDEKTSDEDKQRAAEVLVPLARSFLFAESFEEDLFRRTFEEVNSGALNKLNMPSFKLQVLMSKLYQVHLDCELSDRSVDLRLLPALEEECKHAFNAHQKKSKSSSFRLHHLVCTALDEIGIANETSYASETGYHFDVVAPRQKIAIEISPSDCYQALEPGDEDMDPKTFGFVDLKTRHLELLGWTVINLHADRFLQLETLEDRVMHLSMLLEIATCRGQKFRPMQ
;
A
#
# COMPACT_ATOMS: atom_id res chain seq x y z
N MET A 1 -3.57 -18.25 -56.77
CA MET A 1 -2.28 -18.02 -57.46
C MET A 1 -2.45 -16.79 -58.34
N MET A 2 -1.73 -15.69 -58.06
CA MET A 2 -1.71 -14.44 -58.86
C MET A 2 -3.08 -13.72 -59.02
N GLN A 3 -3.17 -12.42 -59.31
CA GLN A 3 -2.19 -11.32 -59.29
C GLN A 3 -2.91 -9.99 -58.92
N ALA A 4 -2.16 -8.95 -58.56
CA ALA A 4 -2.70 -7.60 -58.35
C ALA A 4 -2.60 -6.75 -59.64
N VAL A 5 -3.29 -5.59 -59.71
CA VAL A 5 -2.71 -4.33 -60.23
C VAL A 5 -3.61 -3.08 -60.02
N ARG A 6 -2.91 -1.94 -59.87
CA ARG A 6 -3.21 -0.49 -59.90
C ARG A 6 -4.27 -0.03 -60.95
N SER A 7 -4.86 1.20 -60.94
CA SER A 7 -4.88 2.35 -60.01
C SER A 7 -5.80 3.51 -60.49
N ARG A 8 -6.23 4.40 -59.57
CA ARG A 8 -6.51 5.86 -59.68
C ARG A 8 -7.10 6.46 -60.98
N LEU A 9 -8.16 7.29 -60.84
CA LEU A 9 -8.20 8.70 -61.31
C LEU A 9 -9.40 9.50 -60.72
N LEU A 10 -9.29 10.83 -60.72
CA LEU A 10 -10.31 11.86 -60.39
C LEU A 10 -10.33 12.86 -61.57
N PRO A 11 -11.44 13.57 -61.91
CA PRO A 11 -11.61 14.95 -61.38
C PRO A 11 -13.03 15.63 -61.43
N ARG A 12 -13.19 16.75 -60.68
CA ARG A 12 -13.89 18.04 -61.05
C ARG A 12 -15.42 18.09 -61.36
N THR A 13 -16.18 19.21 -61.25
CA THR A 13 -16.23 20.47 -60.42
C THR A 13 -17.54 21.26 -60.72
N SER A 14 -17.82 22.38 -60.00
CA SER A 14 -18.67 23.56 -60.36
C SER A 14 -20.12 23.62 -59.82
N VAL A 15 -20.78 24.78 -59.57
CA VAL A 15 -20.37 26.21 -59.45
C VAL A 15 -21.38 27.05 -58.61
N LEU A 16 -20.99 28.29 -58.23
CA LEU A 16 -21.70 29.36 -57.50
C LEU A 16 -23.11 29.75 -58.08
N CYS A 17 -24.00 30.46 -57.37
CA CYS A 17 -24.03 31.94 -57.11
C CYS A 17 -25.28 32.35 -56.29
N THR A 18 -25.54 33.58 -55.81
CA THR A 18 -24.84 34.72 -55.13
C THR A 18 -25.88 35.84 -54.87
N LEU A 19 -25.80 36.68 -53.80
CA LEU A 19 -26.19 38.13 -53.81
C LEU A 19 -26.03 38.87 -52.45
N LYS A 20 -25.81 40.20 -52.51
CA LYS A 20 -25.84 41.25 -51.45
C LYS A 20 -26.20 42.59 -52.11
N PRO A 21 -26.89 43.54 -51.43
CA PRO A 21 -26.26 44.77 -50.90
C PRO A 21 -26.96 45.28 -49.61
N LEU A 22 -26.90 46.52 -49.06
CA LEU A 22 -26.07 47.74 -49.31
C LEU A 22 -25.69 48.40 -47.94
N HIS A 23 -26.07 49.67 -47.67
CA HIS A 23 -25.70 50.49 -46.49
C HIS A 23 -26.64 51.71 -46.31
N LEU A 24 -26.63 52.30 -45.11
CA LEU A 24 -26.70 53.76 -44.86
C LEU A 24 -26.03 54.11 -43.50
N LEU A 25 -25.77 55.40 -43.19
CA LEU A 25 -24.93 55.82 -42.04
C LEU A 25 -25.15 57.30 -41.65
N SER A 26 -25.53 57.60 -40.39
CA SER A 26 -25.43 58.96 -39.77
C SER A 26 -25.73 58.96 -38.26
N TYR A 27 -25.25 59.89 -37.40
CA TYR A 27 -23.98 60.66 -37.33
C TYR A 27 -23.82 61.28 -35.89
N MET A 28 -22.67 61.91 -35.59
CA MET A 28 -22.27 62.65 -34.34
C MET A 28 -21.88 61.76 -33.14
N ILE A 29 -20.67 61.75 -32.54
CA ILE A 29 -19.41 62.56 -32.53
C ILE A 29 -19.30 63.69 -31.48
N SER A 30 -18.53 63.41 -30.42
CA SER A 30 -17.59 64.29 -29.67
C SER A 30 -16.98 63.46 -28.51
N ASN A 31 -15.73 63.60 -28.04
CA ASN A 31 -14.53 64.30 -28.52
C ASN A 31 -13.29 63.38 -28.37
N ALA A 32 -12.15 63.73 -28.99
CA ALA A 32 -11.05 62.80 -29.23
C ALA A 32 -9.84 62.93 -28.28
N SER A 33 -9.10 61.81 -28.08
CA SER A 33 -7.61 61.68 -28.10
C SER A 33 -7.13 60.47 -27.26
N PRO A 34 -5.87 59.99 -27.44
CA PRO A 34 -5.02 60.01 -28.64
C PRO A 34 -4.80 58.58 -29.20
N ILE A 35 -4.06 58.49 -30.32
CA ILE A 35 -3.77 57.22 -31.01
C ILE A 35 -3.06 56.22 -30.07
N GLN A 36 -3.72 55.09 -29.79
CA GLN A 36 -3.08 53.95 -29.15
C GLN A 36 -2.09 53.33 -30.14
N ARG A 37 -0.79 53.41 -29.86
CA ARG A 37 0.23 52.68 -30.63
C ARG A 37 0.01 51.19 -30.43
N ASN A 38 -0.41 50.48 -31.48
CA ASN A 38 -0.42 49.03 -31.51
C ASN A 38 1.02 48.50 -31.40
N PHE A 39 1.47 48.19 -30.20
CA PHE A 39 2.70 47.44 -29.98
C PHE A 39 2.45 45.97 -30.36
N SER A 40 2.69 45.64 -31.62
CA SER A 40 2.71 44.26 -32.12
C SER A 40 3.81 43.47 -31.41
N PHE A 41 3.43 42.59 -30.49
CA PHE A 41 4.38 41.80 -29.70
C PHE A 41 4.90 40.63 -30.54
N SER A 42 6.12 40.75 -31.07
CA SER A 42 6.80 39.69 -31.83
C SER A 42 7.73 38.89 -30.91
N ALA A 43 7.16 38.28 -29.89
CA ALA A 43 7.85 37.24 -29.12
C ALA A 43 7.54 35.89 -29.76
N THR A 44 8.44 35.44 -30.63
CA THR A 44 8.41 34.07 -31.15
C THR A 44 8.83 33.14 -30.02
N TYR A 45 7.86 32.60 -29.28
CA TYR A 45 8.13 31.56 -28.28
C TYR A 45 8.76 30.35 -28.99
N PRO A 46 9.87 29.79 -28.49
CA PRO A 46 10.51 28.64 -29.11
C PRO A 46 9.58 27.43 -29.05
N THR A 47 9.54 26.66 -30.13
CA THR A 47 8.83 25.38 -30.13
C THR A 47 9.50 24.39 -29.15
N PRO A 48 8.77 23.36 -28.67
CA PRO A 48 9.36 22.30 -27.86
C PRO A 48 10.56 21.61 -28.55
N SER A 49 10.53 21.56 -29.89
CA SER A 49 11.62 21.06 -30.75
C SER A 49 12.87 21.95 -30.75
N GLU A 50 12.73 23.27 -30.80
CA GLU A 50 13.88 24.21 -30.77
C GLU A 50 14.52 24.27 -29.39
N SER A 51 13.72 24.10 -28.34
CA SER A 51 14.19 24.06 -26.94
C SER A 51 15.05 22.81 -26.65
N ALA A 52 14.76 21.69 -27.32
CA ALA A 52 15.47 20.42 -27.12
C ALA A 52 16.92 20.42 -27.65
N ALA A 53 17.29 21.35 -28.53
CA ALA A 53 18.61 21.43 -29.15
C ALA A 53 19.65 22.27 -28.37
N MET A 54 19.28 22.79 -27.19
CA MET A 54 20.07 23.79 -26.45
C MET A 54 20.61 23.31 -25.08
N ASP A 55 20.23 22.12 -24.60
CA ASP A 55 20.48 21.68 -23.21
C ASP A 55 21.94 21.21 -22.96
N ASP A 56 22.69 20.87 -24.02
CA ASP A 56 24.02 20.19 -23.98
C ASP A 56 25.23 21.08 -23.58
N THR A 57 25.05 22.38 -23.37
CA THR A 57 26.17 23.33 -23.06
C THR A 57 26.14 23.87 -21.63
N ASN A 58 25.41 23.21 -20.72
CA ASN A 58 25.19 23.70 -19.36
C ASN A 58 26.36 23.47 -18.40
N ASP A 59 27.15 24.52 -18.15
CA ASP A 59 28.13 24.59 -17.06
C ASP A 59 27.46 24.33 -15.69
N LYS A 60 27.95 23.30 -14.99
CA LYS A 60 27.45 22.82 -13.70
C LYS A 60 27.97 23.61 -12.49
N SER A 61 28.96 24.48 -12.67
CA SER A 61 29.61 25.23 -11.58
C SER A 61 28.76 26.37 -11.01
N ILE A 62 27.63 26.72 -11.64
CA ILE A 62 26.83 27.91 -11.33
C ILE A 62 25.46 27.51 -10.75
N PRO A 63 25.05 28.03 -9.58
CA PRO A 63 23.73 27.76 -9.02
C PRO A 63 22.60 28.36 -9.86
N ARG A 64 21.48 27.63 -9.95
CA ARG A 64 20.36 27.88 -10.88
C ARG A 64 19.01 27.79 -10.18
N LEU A 65 18.06 28.66 -10.55
CA LEU A 65 16.65 28.48 -10.22
C LEU A 65 16.08 27.39 -11.14
N VAL A 66 15.32 26.43 -10.59
CA VAL A 66 14.75 25.29 -11.32
C VAL A 66 13.26 25.08 -11.00
N CYS A 67 12.53 24.44 -11.91
CA CYS A 67 11.14 24.02 -11.65
C CYS A 67 11.10 22.91 -10.57
N ASN A 68 10.30 23.09 -9.50
CA ASN A 68 10.23 22.15 -8.38
C ASN A 68 9.76 20.73 -8.81
N ASN A 69 8.99 20.65 -9.90
CA ASN A 69 8.41 19.41 -10.42
C ASN A 69 9.34 18.61 -11.37
N CYS A 70 10.17 19.27 -12.19
CA CYS A 70 10.95 18.61 -13.26
C CYS A 70 12.42 19.02 -13.36
N ASN A 71 12.92 19.86 -12.45
CA ASN A 71 14.30 20.37 -12.39
C ASN A 71 14.80 21.14 -13.65
N THR A 72 13.94 21.51 -14.61
CA THR A 72 14.32 22.40 -15.72
C THR A 72 14.88 23.72 -15.19
N THR A 73 16.03 24.17 -15.69
CA THR A 73 16.60 25.50 -15.37
C THR A 73 15.64 26.60 -15.83
N LEU A 74 15.35 27.55 -14.94
CA LEU A 74 14.49 28.69 -15.19
C LEU A 74 15.25 30.02 -15.22
N SER A 75 16.35 30.15 -14.48
CA SER A 75 17.22 31.34 -14.46
C SER A 75 18.56 30.99 -13.84
N THR A 76 19.66 31.65 -14.21
CA THR A 76 20.84 31.70 -13.32
C THR A 76 20.49 32.43 -12.01
N THR A 77 21.18 32.10 -10.91
CA THR A 77 20.99 32.82 -9.62
C THR A 77 21.58 34.23 -9.61
N LYS A 78 22.57 34.52 -10.47
CA LYS A 78 23.19 35.86 -10.57
C LYS A 78 22.22 36.91 -11.12
N ASP A 79 21.22 36.47 -11.87
CA ASP A 79 20.19 37.32 -12.47
C ASP A 79 18.97 37.51 -11.53
N LEU A 80 18.93 36.89 -10.36
CA LEU A 80 17.75 36.96 -9.49
C LEU A 80 17.67 38.29 -8.72
N VAL A 81 16.52 38.96 -8.86
CA VAL A 81 16.18 40.20 -8.16
C VAL A 81 15.08 39.91 -7.15
N PHE A 82 15.31 40.34 -5.90
CA PHE A 82 14.38 40.15 -4.77
C PHE A 82 13.60 41.43 -4.49
N PHE A 83 12.29 41.38 -4.66
CA PHE A 83 11.38 42.51 -4.38
C PHE A 83 10.75 42.37 -3.00
N LYS A 84 11.03 43.32 -2.10
CA LYS A 84 10.38 43.41 -0.78
C LYS A 84 9.04 44.12 -0.91
N TRP A 85 7.94 43.42 -0.62
CA TRP A 85 6.57 43.93 -0.70
C TRP A 85 5.86 43.84 0.67
N ARG A 86 4.67 44.45 0.77
CA ARG A 86 3.84 44.40 2.00
C ARG A 86 3.45 42.98 2.44
N ASN A 87 3.46 42.02 1.52
CA ASN A 87 2.98 40.64 1.74
C ASN A 87 4.12 39.59 1.69
N GLY A 88 5.39 40.02 1.74
CA GLY A 88 6.55 39.11 1.73
C GLY A 88 7.67 39.58 0.78
N ILE A 89 8.58 38.66 0.46
CA ILE A 89 9.63 38.84 -0.56
C ILE A 89 9.20 38.05 -1.80
N HIS A 90 9.38 38.63 -2.99
CA HIS A 90 9.12 37.97 -4.28
C HIS A 90 10.40 37.86 -5.11
N VAL A 91 10.54 36.77 -5.87
CA VAL A 91 11.71 36.49 -6.72
C VAL A 91 11.36 36.70 -8.19
N SER A 92 12.23 37.38 -8.93
CA SER A 92 12.16 37.53 -10.39
C SER A 92 13.57 37.48 -11.01
N SER A 93 13.65 37.48 -12.35
CA SER A 93 14.94 37.59 -13.07
C SER A 93 15.10 38.96 -13.71
N SER A 94 16.31 39.53 -13.62
CA SER A 94 16.71 40.76 -14.32
C SER A 94 16.72 40.56 -15.82
N THR A 95 17.09 39.36 -16.29
CA THR A 95 17.10 38.96 -17.69
C THR A 95 15.76 38.39 -18.13
N ASP A 96 15.63 38.17 -19.43
CA ASP A 96 14.46 37.51 -20.04
C ASP A 96 14.76 36.04 -20.39
N GLU A 97 15.87 35.48 -19.87
CA GLU A 97 16.20 34.05 -19.96
C GLU A 97 15.04 33.11 -19.60
N PRO A 98 14.23 33.34 -18.55
CA PRO A 98 13.19 32.40 -18.15
C PRO A 98 12.10 32.18 -19.21
N PHE A 99 11.85 33.16 -20.09
CA PHE A 99 10.82 33.03 -21.14
C PHE A 99 11.15 31.95 -22.18
N LYS A 100 12.40 31.46 -22.25
CA LYS A 100 12.77 30.31 -23.09
C LYS A 100 12.14 29.00 -22.61
N ASN A 101 11.96 28.85 -21.29
CA ASN A 101 11.59 27.59 -20.64
C ASN A 101 10.17 27.62 -20.02
N LEU A 102 9.39 28.67 -20.35
CA LEU A 102 8.07 28.94 -19.78
C LEU A 102 7.06 29.31 -20.86
N VAL A 103 5.82 28.86 -20.67
CA VAL A 103 4.67 29.20 -21.52
C VAL A 103 3.57 29.84 -20.65
N PRO A 104 2.85 30.88 -21.12
CA PRO A 104 1.68 31.37 -20.41
C PRO A 104 0.55 30.32 -20.41
N GLU A 105 -0.22 30.23 -19.32
CA GLU A 105 -1.48 29.48 -19.29
C GLU A 105 -2.52 30.23 -20.16
N GLU A 106 -3.12 29.54 -21.15
CA GLU A 106 -4.13 30.12 -22.04
C GLU A 106 -5.37 30.55 -21.22
N SER A 107 -5.58 31.86 -21.10
CA SER A 107 -6.50 32.42 -20.10
C SER A 107 -7.96 32.35 -20.53
N VAL A 108 -8.74 31.51 -19.87
CA VAL A 108 -10.20 31.71 -19.80
C VAL A 108 -10.49 32.80 -18.77
N GLN A 109 -10.99 33.94 -19.27
CA GLN A 109 -11.45 35.14 -18.55
C GLN A 109 -10.37 35.95 -17.79
N GLU A 110 -10.17 37.19 -18.26
CA GLU A 110 -9.41 38.21 -17.57
C GLU A 110 -10.18 38.72 -16.33
N ASN A 111 -9.57 38.65 -15.14
CA ASN A 111 -10.05 39.35 -13.96
C ASN A 111 -9.20 40.61 -13.73
N ASN A 112 -9.84 41.77 -13.61
CA ASN A 112 -9.23 43.10 -13.68
C ASN A 112 -8.30 43.46 -12.50
N ALA A 113 -7.11 42.87 -12.48
CA ALA A 113 -6.02 43.23 -11.57
C ALA A 113 -4.80 43.71 -12.38
N ASN A 114 -4.79 45.01 -12.74
CA ASN A 114 -3.88 45.71 -13.68
C ASN A 114 -2.36 45.43 -13.63
N TRP A 115 -1.85 44.69 -12.62
CA TRP A 115 -0.45 44.32 -12.47
C TRP A 115 -0.16 42.82 -12.64
N LYS A 116 -1.16 41.93 -12.67
CA LYS A 116 -0.99 40.50 -12.98
C LYS A 116 -1.56 40.21 -14.37
N LYS A 117 -0.78 39.57 -15.24
CA LYS A 117 -1.18 39.22 -16.61
C LYS A 117 -1.60 37.76 -16.73
N HIS A 118 -0.63 36.85 -16.76
CA HIS A 118 -0.86 35.42 -17.01
C HIS A 118 -0.08 34.59 -15.99
N LYS A 119 -0.58 33.41 -15.64
CA LYS A 119 0.24 32.41 -14.94
C LYS A 119 1.27 31.83 -15.91
N MET A 120 2.44 31.47 -15.39
CA MET A 120 3.52 30.87 -16.18
C MET A 120 3.70 29.40 -15.81
N LEU A 121 3.62 28.53 -16.81
CA LEU A 121 3.80 27.09 -16.71
C LEU A 121 5.20 26.70 -17.22
N CYS A 122 5.84 25.69 -16.63
CA CYS A 122 7.11 25.16 -17.11
C CYS A 122 6.92 24.34 -18.39
N LEU A 123 7.59 24.73 -19.49
CA LEU A 123 7.44 24.13 -20.83
C LEU A 123 7.66 22.61 -20.87
N LYS A 124 8.50 22.07 -19.97
CA LYS A 124 8.84 20.63 -19.90
C LYS A 124 7.78 19.78 -19.17
N CYS A 125 6.85 20.37 -18.41
CA CYS A 125 5.90 19.60 -17.58
C CYS A 125 4.54 20.26 -17.30
N ASN A 126 4.25 21.43 -17.88
CA ASN A 126 3.06 22.26 -17.64
C ASN A 126 2.75 22.60 -16.17
N TYR A 127 3.70 22.43 -15.26
CA TYR A 127 3.54 22.80 -13.85
C TYR A 127 3.63 24.33 -13.68
N GLN A 128 2.67 24.94 -12.97
CA GLN A 128 2.66 26.37 -12.71
C GLN A 128 3.82 26.75 -11.77
N VAL A 129 4.75 27.60 -12.25
CA VAL A 129 5.92 28.05 -11.48
C VAL A 129 5.86 29.51 -11.06
N GLY A 130 5.00 30.32 -11.68
CA GLY A 130 4.93 31.76 -11.38
C GLY A 130 3.78 32.49 -12.05
N THR A 131 3.87 33.81 -12.10
CA THR A 131 2.91 34.71 -12.73
C THR A 131 3.65 35.86 -13.40
N LEU A 132 3.36 36.12 -14.67
CA LEU A 132 3.81 37.30 -15.39
C LEU A 132 3.09 38.52 -14.82
N ALA A 133 3.86 39.51 -14.36
CA ALA A 133 3.37 40.70 -13.69
C ALA A 133 4.07 41.94 -14.24
N ARG A 134 3.38 43.09 -14.25
CA ARG A 134 3.98 44.36 -14.68
C ARG A 134 4.56 45.09 -13.49
N ILE A 135 5.88 45.30 -13.49
CA ILE A 135 6.65 45.83 -12.37
C ILE A 135 7.42 47.06 -12.83
N PHE A 136 7.10 48.22 -12.23
CA PHE A 136 7.56 49.59 -12.53
C PHE A 136 7.32 50.10 -13.98
N SER A 137 7.59 49.30 -15.00
CA SER A 137 7.26 49.59 -16.41
C SER A 137 7.27 48.33 -17.28
N SER A 138 8.25 47.45 -17.05
CA SER A 138 8.48 46.16 -17.70
C SER A 138 7.53 45.05 -17.21
N ASP A 139 7.28 44.06 -18.07
CA ASP A 139 6.72 42.79 -17.63
C ASP A 139 7.83 41.88 -17.09
N LYS A 140 7.60 41.25 -15.94
CA LYS A 140 8.55 40.37 -15.25
C LYS A 140 7.84 39.19 -14.59
N ILE A 141 8.51 38.05 -14.55
CA ILE A 141 7.95 36.80 -13.99
C ILE A 141 8.19 36.79 -12.49
N LEU A 142 7.11 36.76 -11.71
CA LEU A 142 7.17 36.51 -10.28
C LEU A 142 7.05 35.01 -10.03
N PHE A 143 8.13 34.40 -9.54
CA PHE A 143 8.12 32.98 -9.20
C PHE A 143 7.43 32.73 -7.86
N SER A 144 6.67 31.63 -7.78
CA SER A 144 6.14 31.13 -6.51
C SER A 144 7.14 30.15 -5.94
N ALA A 145 7.76 30.42 -4.79
CA ALA A 145 8.84 29.56 -4.27
C ALA A 145 8.36 28.21 -3.71
N SER A 146 7.04 28.03 -3.55
CA SER A 146 6.42 26.69 -3.43
C SER A 146 6.60 25.83 -4.70
N CYS A 147 6.79 26.47 -5.86
CA CYS A 147 6.78 25.86 -7.19
C CYS A 147 8.13 25.91 -7.92
N VAL A 148 9.13 26.59 -7.34
CA VAL A 148 10.53 26.61 -7.81
C VAL A 148 11.48 26.26 -6.68
N ALA A 149 12.61 25.65 -7.02
CA ALA A 149 13.71 25.35 -6.10
C ALA A 149 15.01 25.95 -6.65
N VAL A 150 16.08 25.97 -5.84
CA VAL A 150 17.44 26.30 -6.33
C VAL A 150 18.29 25.04 -6.32
N GLN A 151 18.93 24.78 -7.46
CA GLN A 151 19.96 23.76 -7.64
C GLN A 151 21.33 24.38 -7.43
N MET A 152 22.16 23.71 -6.62
CA MET A 152 23.48 24.19 -6.21
C MET A 152 24.61 23.40 -6.88
N PRO A 153 25.82 23.97 -7.02
CA PRO A 153 26.98 23.27 -7.58
C PRO A 153 27.37 22.05 -6.73
N GLU A 154 27.99 21.05 -7.37
CA GLU A 154 28.40 19.76 -6.77
C GLU A 154 29.36 19.90 -5.56
N HIS A 155 29.94 21.09 -5.34
CA HIS A 155 30.99 21.38 -4.36
C HIS A 155 30.61 22.45 -3.31
N GLN A 156 29.32 22.81 -3.17
CA GLN A 156 28.87 23.81 -2.18
C GLN A 156 27.64 23.36 -1.35
N SER A 157 27.60 23.78 -0.08
CA SER A 157 26.43 23.61 0.78
C SER A 157 25.26 24.50 0.33
N PRO A 158 24.00 24.12 0.62
CA PRO A 158 22.91 24.45 -0.29
C PRO A 158 21.84 25.38 0.31
N LEU A 159 21.54 26.50 -0.38
CA LEU A 159 20.63 27.59 0.03
C LEU A 159 20.15 28.33 -1.27
N ILE A 160 18.93 28.85 -1.51
CA ILE A 160 17.65 29.15 -0.80
C ILE A 160 16.47 29.21 -1.83
N SER A 161 15.19 29.05 -1.42
CA SER A 161 13.99 29.40 -2.22
C SER A 161 12.90 30.14 -1.41
N LEU A 162 12.72 31.46 -1.57
CA LEU A 162 11.94 32.33 -0.66
C LEU A 162 10.45 32.53 -1.02
N SER A 163 9.52 31.96 -0.23
CA SER A 163 8.13 32.45 -0.13
C SER A 163 7.47 32.09 1.21
N GLY A 164 6.72 33.02 1.79
CA GLY A 164 5.87 32.79 2.97
C GLY A 164 6.25 33.56 4.23
N TYR A 165 7.47 34.09 4.32
CA TYR A 165 7.95 34.76 5.53
C TYR A 165 7.49 36.22 5.67
N PRO A 166 7.16 36.71 6.88
CA PRO A 166 6.85 38.13 7.12
C PRO A 166 8.01 39.04 6.75
N SER A 167 7.75 40.07 5.93
CA SER A 167 8.77 41.02 5.47
C SER A 167 9.30 41.96 6.58
N SER A 168 8.76 41.86 7.80
CA SER A 168 9.26 42.51 9.02
C SER A 168 10.48 41.83 9.64
N GLN A 169 10.65 40.51 9.45
CA GLN A 169 11.71 39.72 10.11
C GLN A 169 12.95 39.49 9.23
N LEU A 170 12.90 39.84 7.95
CA LEU A 170 13.99 39.65 6.99
C LEU A 170 14.56 41.00 6.51
N SER A 171 15.85 41.21 6.76
CA SER A 171 16.61 42.43 6.45
C SER A 171 17.94 42.12 5.74
N PHE A 172 17.83 41.50 4.57
CA PHE A 172 18.94 41.34 3.62
C PHE A 172 18.61 42.04 2.30
N THR A 173 19.66 42.35 1.54
CA THR A 173 19.65 43.01 0.24
C THR A 173 20.39 42.22 -0.83
N MET A 174 21.29 41.30 -0.43
CA MET A 174 22.12 40.50 -1.33
C MET A 174 22.03 39.00 -1.05
N TRP A 175 22.34 38.19 -2.07
CA TRP A 175 22.32 36.72 -2.01
C TRP A 175 23.28 36.12 -0.97
N SER A 176 24.41 36.79 -0.69
CA SER A 176 25.39 36.38 0.32
C SER A 176 24.88 36.48 1.76
N GLU A 177 24.16 37.56 2.09
CA GLU A 177 23.56 37.78 3.41
C GLU A 177 22.50 36.72 3.73
N LEU A 178 21.72 36.36 2.70
CA LEU A 178 20.69 35.33 2.75
C LEU A 178 21.26 33.93 3.04
N ILE A 179 22.41 33.59 2.46
CA ILE A 179 23.14 32.34 2.74
C ILE A 179 23.50 32.29 4.24
N LEU A 180 24.14 33.33 4.76
CA LEU A 180 24.59 33.38 6.16
C LEU A 180 23.44 33.15 7.16
N MET A 181 22.27 33.75 6.92
CA MET A 181 21.11 33.59 7.80
C MET A 181 20.64 32.13 7.90
N ALA A 182 20.53 31.41 6.80
CA ALA A 182 19.95 30.06 6.80
C ALA A 182 20.95 28.93 7.08
N GLU A 183 22.26 29.21 7.12
CA GLU A 183 23.22 28.32 7.80
C GLU A 183 23.04 28.39 9.33
N THR A 184 22.65 29.56 9.87
CA THR A 184 22.43 29.76 11.32
C THR A 184 21.02 29.40 11.82
N GLN A 185 20.05 29.12 10.94
CA GLN A 185 18.63 28.93 11.29
C GLN A 185 18.05 27.64 10.68
N PRO A 186 17.92 26.54 11.43
CA PRO A 186 17.43 25.25 10.91
C PRO A 186 16.00 25.29 10.36
N GLU A 187 15.06 25.96 11.06
CA GLU A 187 13.66 26.08 10.61
C GLU A 187 13.54 26.79 9.25
N LEU A 188 14.40 27.78 9.03
CA LEU A 188 14.49 28.50 7.76
C LEU A 188 14.91 27.53 6.64
N LYS A 189 15.90 26.66 6.87
CA LYS A 189 16.38 25.69 5.88
C LYS A 189 15.29 24.72 5.39
N ASP A 190 14.44 24.22 6.29
CA ASP A 190 13.39 23.25 5.94
C ASP A 190 12.22 23.89 5.15
N LEU A 191 11.89 25.15 5.44
CA LEU A 191 10.85 25.91 4.71
C LEU A 191 11.18 26.14 3.23
N LEU A 192 12.46 26.11 2.85
CA LEU A 192 12.95 26.61 1.55
C LEU A 192 13.22 25.51 0.50
N GLN A 193 12.91 24.23 0.81
CA GLN A 193 12.97 23.05 -0.08
C GLN A 193 14.23 22.93 -0.98
N ILE A 194 15.41 22.91 -0.36
CA ILE A 194 16.68 23.07 -1.09
C ILE A 194 17.31 21.72 -1.41
N ARG A 195 17.69 21.50 -2.68
CA ARG A 195 18.17 20.20 -3.19
C ARG A 195 19.69 20.22 -3.44
N ARG A 196 20.45 19.37 -2.72
CA ARG A 196 21.80 18.96 -3.16
C ARG A 196 21.71 18.03 -4.36
N VAL A 197 22.77 17.95 -5.16
CA VAL A 197 22.88 17.01 -6.29
C VAL A 197 22.67 15.55 -5.82
N ASP A 198 23.29 15.19 -4.70
CA ASP A 198 23.15 13.90 -4.00
C ASP A 198 21.71 13.60 -3.52
N ASN A 199 20.86 14.62 -3.36
CA ASN A 199 19.44 14.50 -3.02
C ASN A 199 18.50 14.86 -4.18
N ILE A 200 19.01 14.97 -5.41
CA ILE A 200 18.14 15.01 -6.60
C ILE A 200 17.53 13.63 -6.76
N GLN A 201 16.24 13.49 -6.44
CA GLN A 201 15.44 12.42 -6.98
C GLN A 201 15.51 12.51 -8.51
N GLN A 202 16.26 11.60 -9.12
CA GLN A 202 16.27 11.43 -10.57
C GLN A 202 14.91 10.90 -11.00
N TYR A 203 14.00 11.84 -11.27
CA TYR A 203 12.87 11.68 -12.17
C TYR A 203 13.39 11.49 -13.61
N SER A 204 14.16 10.42 -13.82
CA SER A 204 14.39 9.88 -15.14
C SER A 204 13.03 9.51 -15.74
N THR A 205 12.88 9.78 -17.03
CA THR A 205 11.75 9.26 -17.80
C THR A 205 11.64 7.74 -17.65
N ASP A 206 12.79 7.09 -17.49
CA ASP A 206 12.97 5.65 -17.41
C ASP A 206 12.37 5.08 -16.13
N ASN A 207 12.52 5.75 -14.98
CA ASN A 207 11.85 5.38 -13.72
C ASN A 207 10.32 5.42 -13.85
N VAL A 208 9.78 6.46 -14.51
CA VAL A 208 8.35 6.59 -14.78
C VAL A 208 7.86 5.54 -15.78
N MET A 209 8.66 5.24 -16.82
CA MET A 209 8.35 4.16 -17.77
C MET A 209 8.43 2.78 -17.12
N LEU A 210 9.42 2.52 -16.26
CA LEU A 210 9.55 1.27 -15.49
C LEU A 210 8.38 1.10 -14.53
N ASN A 211 7.92 2.18 -13.90
CA ASN A 211 6.73 2.11 -13.05
C ASN A 211 5.47 1.78 -13.88
N ARG A 212 5.34 2.37 -15.09
CA ARG A 212 4.29 1.97 -16.05
C ARG A 212 4.43 0.50 -16.48
N LYS A 213 5.65 -0.02 -16.71
CA LYS A 213 5.88 -1.45 -17.02
C LYS A 213 5.38 -2.34 -15.88
N PHE A 214 5.65 -2.03 -14.61
CA PHE A 214 5.13 -2.79 -13.46
C PHE A 214 3.60 -2.74 -13.35
N VAL A 215 2.98 -1.58 -13.63
CA VAL A 215 1.51 -1.49 -13.74
C VAL A 215 0.99 -2.34 -14.90
N MET A 216 1.66 -2.35 -16.05
CA MET A 216 1.25 -3.05 -17.27
C MET A 216 1.67 -4.52 -17.37
N ALA A 217 2.38 -5.06 -16.37
CA ALA A 217 2.71 -6.48 -16.29
C ALA A 217 1.46 -7.36 -16.43
N LYS A 218 1.60 -8.49 -17.13
CA LYS A 218 0.52 -9.46 -17.40
C LYS A 218 0.34 -10.45 -16.25
N ASP A 219 1.44 -10.84 -15.64
CA ASP A 219 1.53 -11.86 -14.59
C ASP A 219 2.69 -11.59 -13.63
N LEU A 220 2.84 -12.46 -12.62
CA LEU A 220 3.87 -12.35 -11.59
C LEU A 220 5.29 -12.63 -12.12
N GLN A 221 5.45 -13.51 -13.11
CA GLN A 221 6.77 -13.89 -13.63
C GLN A 221 7.36 -12.76 -14.47
N GLU A 222 6.54 -12.12 -15.32
CA GLU A 222 6.93 -10.91 -16.06
C GLU A 222 7.28 -9.77 -15.09
N LEU A 223 6.49 -9.56 -14.02
CA LEU A 223 6.78 -8.56 -12.98
C LEU A 223 8.11 -8.85 -12.26
N LEU A 224 8.30 -10.07 -11.73
CA LEU A 224 9.48 -10.45 -10.98
C LEU A 224 10.75 -10.39 -11.85
N ARG A 225 10.68 -10.77 -13.13
CA ARG A 225 11.80 -10.63 -14.06
C ARG A 225 12.17 -9.16 -14.29
N MET A 226 11.20 -8.27 -14.47
CA MET A 226 11.49 -6.84 -14.62
C MET A 226 12.06 -6.21 -13.34
N VAL A 227 11.64 -6.66 -12.15
CA VAL A 227 12.26 -6.25 -10.87
C VAL A 227 13.72 -6.72 -10.79
N ASP A 228 13.99 -7.95 -11.19
CA ASP A 228 15.33 -8.56 -11.20
C ASP A 228 16.29 -7.84 -12.16
N GLU A 229 15.84 -7.59 -13.40
CA GLU A 229 16.55 -6.90 -14.47
C GLU A 229 16.95 -5.45 -14.12
N ASN A 230 16.13 -4.74 -13.33
CA ASN A 230 16.29 -3.31 -13.05
C ASN A 230 16.64 -3.03 -11.56
N ALA A 231 17.08 -4.06 -10.81
CA ALA A 231 17.12 -4.02 -9.34
C ALA A 231 17.98 -2.89 -8.73
N PHE A 232 19.04 -2.47 -9.41
CA PHE A 232 19.92 -1.38 -8.95
C PHE A 232 19.33 0.02 -9.19
N ASP A 233 18.31 0.13 -10.05
CA ASP A 233 17.68 1.39 -10.46
C ASP A 233 16.32 1.64 -9.76
N LEU A 234 15.85 0.70 -8.93
CA LEU A 234 14.52 0.76 -8.30
C LEU A 234 14.43 1.84 -7.22
N ASN A 235 13.72 2.93 -7.50
CA ASN A 235 13.36 3.90 -6.46
C ASN A 235 12.13 3.46 -5.63
N GLN A 236 11.85 4.22 -4.56
CA GLN A 236 10.74 4.03 -3.63
C GLN A 236 9.35 3.81 -4.27
N TYR A 237 9.05 4.43 -5.41
CA TYR A 237 7.77 4.28 -6.09
C TYR A 237 7.71 2.98 -6.88
N ASN A 238 8.80 2.66 -7.59
CA ASN A 238 8.97 1.43 -8.35
C ASN A 238 8.82 0.19 -7.44
N ILE A 239 9.47 0.17 -6.27
CA ILE A 239 9.34 -0.92 -5.28
C ILE A 239 7.90 -1.01 -4.74
N ARG A 240 7.30 0.12 -4.34
CA ARG A 240 5.92 0.16 -3.82
C ARG A 240 4.87 -0.30 -4.83
N THR A 241 5.04 0.00 -6.11
CA THR A 241 4.16 -0.52 -7.16
C THR A 241 4.42 -1.99 -7.44
N ALA A 242 5.68 -2.45 -7.43
CA ALA A 242 6.00 -3.86 -7.61
C ALA A 242 5.39 -4.75 -6.51
N ILE A 243 5.52 -4.37 -5.22
CA ILE A 243 4.97 -5.18 -4.12
C ILE A 243 3.44 -5.25 -4.12
N ASP A 244 2.73 -4.13 -4.40
CA ASP A 244 1.27 -4.12 -4.55
C ASP A 244 0.80 -4.94 -5.76
N ARG A 245 1.47 -4.81 -6.92
CA ARG A 245 1.14 -5.59 -8.13
C ARG A 245 1.38 -7.09 -7.90
N ALA A 246 2.48 -7.47 -7.25
CA ALA A 246 2.77 -8.85 -6.87
C ALA A 246 1.65 -9.42 -5.99
N GLY A 247 1.30 -8.72 -4.90
CA GLY A 247 0.20 -9.11 -4.02
C GLY A 247 -1.15 -9.23 -4.75
N ARG A 248 -1.43 -8.36 -5.73
CA ARG A 248 -2.65 -8.44 -6.57
C ARG A 248 -2.66 -9.65 -7.51
N PHE A 249 -1.55 -10.01 -8.16
CA PHE A 249 -1.48 -11.22 -8.98
C PHE A 249 -1.74 -12.47 -8.16
N VAL A 250 -1.09 -12.54 -7.00
CA VAL A 250 -1.24 -13.58 -5.98
C VAL A 250 -2.71 -13.72 -5.53
N ALA A 251 -3.35 -12.64 -5.06
CA ALA A 251 -4.76 -12.67 -4.68
C ALA A 251 -5.71 -13.05 -5.84
N THR A 252 -5.45 -12.54 -7.05
CA THR A 252 -6.26 -12.87 -8.25
C THR A 252 -6.11 -14.34 -8.65
N ARG A 253 -4.93 -14.94 -8.44
CA ARG A 253 -4.69 -16.37 -8.69
C ARG A 253 -5.47 -17.24 -7.71
N THR A 254 -5.55 -16.85 -6.43
CA THR A 254 -6.39 -17.54 -5.44
C THR A 254 -7.86 -17.58 -5.89
N THR A 255 -8.41 -16.41 -6.24
CA THR A 255 -9.80 -16.29 -6.70
C THR A 255 -10.08 -17.09 -7.98
N ARG A 256 -9.11 -17.18 -8.91
CA ARG A 256 -9.25 -17.99 -10.14
C ARG A 256 -9.06 -19.48 -9.91
N ALA A 257 -8.17 -19.91 -9.03
CA ALA A 257 -7.99 -21.32 -8.69
C ALA A 257 -9.28 -21.91 -8.09
N ASN A 258 -9.94 -21.14 -7.20
CA ASN A 258 -11.24 -21.48 -6.62
C ASN A 258 -12.39 -21.56 -7.66
N LEU A 259 -12.18 -21.07 -8.89
CA LEU A 259 -13.12 -21.18 -10.03
C LEU A 259 -12.69 -22.24 -11.06
N LEU A 260 -11.45 -22.74 -11.00
CA LEU A 260 -10.86 -23.64 -12.00
C LEU A 260 -10.64 -25.07 -11.49
N ALA A 261 -11.05 -25.38 -10.26
CA ALA A 261 -10.99 -26.71 -9.64
C ALA A 261 -11.99 -27.74 -10.23
N VAL A 262 -12.14 -27.74 -11.57
CA VAL A 262 -13.15 -28.51 -12.33
C VAL A 262 -12.52 -29.34 -13.46
N ASN A 263 -11.23 -29.17 -13.81
CA ASN A 263 -10.62 -29.91 -14.92
C ASN A 263 -9.14 -30.32 -14.74
N ASN A 264 -8.93 -31.63 -14.80
CA ASN A 264 -7.76 -32.36 -15.34
C ASN A 264 -6.33 -32.07 -14.83
N SER A 265 -5.70 -33.12 -14.30
CA SER A 265 -4.55 -33.74 -14.98
C SER A 265 -4.36 -35.20 -14.52
N SER A 266 -3.73 -36.04 -15.36
CA SER A 266 -3.66 -37.49 -15.15
C SER A 266 -2.35 -37.94 -14.49
N SER A 267 -2.47 -38.78 -13.47
CA SER A 267 -1.42 -39.66 -12.97
C SER A 267 -2.03 -41.02 -12.60
N LYS A 268 -1.21 -42.07 -12.45
CA LYS A 268 -1.70 -43.37 -11.98
C LYS A 268 -1.87 -43.29 -10.46
N SER A 269 -3.10 -43.16 -9.98
CA SER A 269 -3.41 -43.21 -8.55
C SER A 269 -3.71 -44.64 -8.10
N GLU A 270 -3.45 -44.89 -6.82
CA GLU A 270 -3.76 -46.12 -6.09
C GLU A 270 -5.25 -46.19 -5.71
N ALA A 271 -5.95 -45.03 -5.68
CA ALA A 271 -7.39 -44.93 -5.54
C ALA A 271 -8.07 -44.73 -6.93
N PRO A 272 -9.09 -45.52 -7.31
CA PRO A 272 -9.73 -45.41 -8.63
C PRO A 272 -10.52 -44.08 -8.82
N GLU A 273 -10.88 -43.41 -7.74
CA GLU A 273 -11.72 -42.19 -7.72
C GLU A 273 -10.93 -40.89 -7.96
N ASP A 274 -9.59 -40.91 -7.79
CA ASP A 274 -8.68 -39.74 -7.88
C ASP A 274 -8.76 -39.01 -9.25
N LYS A 275 -9.29 -39.67 -10.29
CA LYS A 275 -9.51 -39.08 -11.62
C LYS A 275 -10.56 -37.96 -11.64
N LEU A 276 -11.41 -37.84 -10.63
CA LEU A 276 -12.51 -36.89 -10.59
C LEU A 276 -12.24 -35.64 -9.72
N LEU A 277 -11.30 -35.70 -8.77
CA LEU A 277 -11.20 -34.75 -7.65
C LEU A 277 -9.78 -34.18 -7.43
N ALA A 278 -9.05 -33.92 -8.52
CA ALA A 278 -7.75 -33.26 -8.51
C ALA A 278 -7.83 -31.75 -8.15
N VAL A 279 -8.25 -31.43 -6.93
CA VAL A 279 -8.33 -30.07 -6.41
C VAL A 279 -6.91 -29.50 -6.25
N ALA A 280 -6.53 -28.62 -7.17
CA ALA A 280 -5.27 -27.90 -7.11
C ALA A 280 -5.31 -26.85 -5.98
N SER A 281 -4.66 -27.15 -4.86
CA SER A 281 -4.47 -26.20 -3.74
C SER A 281 -3.97 -24.85 -4.27
N PRO A 282 -4.60 -23.71 -3.89
CA PRO A 282 -4.30 -22.38 -4.43
C PRO A 282 -3.00 -21.76 -3.85
N ALA A 283 -1.99 -22.58 -3.58
CA ALA A 283 -0.71 -22.21 -3.01
C ALA A 283 -0.05 -21.03 -3.76
N LEU A 284 0.32 -19.99 -3.01
CA LEU A 284 0.64 -18.66 -3.55
C LEU A 284 2.09 -18.49 -4.02
N PHE A 285 2.74 -19.61 -4.38
CA PHE A 285 4.19 -19.83 -4.39
C PHE A 285 4.80 -19.79 -2.95
N ALA A 286 5.75 -20.65 -2.59
CA ALA A 286 6.27 -21.78 -3.36
C ALA A 286 5.31 -22.99 -3.32
N LYS A 287 5.14 -23.64 -4.48
CA LYS A 287 4.47 -24.94 -4.56
C LYS A 287 5.49 -26.00 -4.11
N TRP A 288 5.24 -26.68 -2.99
CA TRP A 288 5.91 -27.96 -2.68
C TRP A 288 5.34 -29.10 -3.55
N SER A 289 5.18 -28.84 -4.86
CA SER A 289 4.84 -29.84 -5.88
C SER A 289 5.26 -29.35 -7.28
N ALA A 290 6.13 -30.13 -7.92
CA ALA A 290 6.56 -30.00 -9.32
C ALA A 290 7.16 -28.63 -9.73
N LYS A 291 8.29 -28.26 -9.11
CA LYS A 291 9.26 -27.26 -9.59
C LYS A 291 8.68 -25.86 -9.94
N PRO A 292 8.48 -24.96 -8.95
CA PRO A 292 8.72 -23.55 -9.21
C PRO A 292 10.13 -23.35 -9.76
N ASP A 293 10.34 -22.38 -10.66
CA ASP A 293 11.69 -22.05 -11.12
C ASP A 293 12.48 -21.44 -9.95
N ALA A 294 13.67 -21.98 -9.68
CA ALA A 294 14.59 -21.44 -8.68
C ALA A 294 14.97 -19.98 -9.00
N ALA A 295 14.97 -19.58 -10.27
CA ALA A 295 15.09 -18.19 -10.66
C ALA A 295 13.93 -17.34 -10.12
N ASP A 296 12.67 -17.73 -10.33
CA ASP A 296 11.52 -16.93 -9.89
C ASP A 296 11.38 -16.87 -8.36
N THR A 297 11.72 -17.95 -7.64
CA THR A 297 11.82 -17.93 -6.17
C THR A 297 12.91 -16.94 -5.70
N LYS A 298 14.08 -16.94 -6.35
CA LYS A 298 15.14 -15.97 -6.07
C LYS A 298 14.73 -14.53 -6.38
N ARG A 299 13.98 -14.30 -7.47
CA ARG A 299 13.45 -12.97 -7.85
C ARG A 299 12.40 -12.46 -6.89
N PHE A 300 11.54 -13.35 -6.38
CA PHE A 300 10.58 -13.02 -5.33
C PHE A 300 11.30 -12.52 -4.09
N TRP A 301 12.28 -13.27 -3.58
CA TRP A 301 13.03 -12.85 -2.40
C TRP A 301 13.83 -11.56 -2.64
N LYS A 302 14.40 -11.35 -3.83
CA LYS A 302 15.01 -10.07 -4.23
C LYS A 302 14.03 -8.88 -4.11
N LEU A 303 12.76 -9.03 -4.52
CA LEU A 303 11.73 -8.00 -4.34
C LEU A 303 11.45 -7.73 -2.84
N ILE A 304 11.48 -8.77 -2.00
CA ILE A 304 11.32 -8.60 -0.55
C ILE A 304 12.54 -7.90 0.05
N ASP A 305 13.76 -8.24 -0.38
CA ASP A 305 15.00 -7.61 0.09
C ASP A 305 15.06 -6.12 -0.29
N GLU A 306 14.65 -5.72 -1.50
CA GLU A 306 14.54 -4.29 -1.86
C GLU A 306 13.41 -3.59 -1.09
N THR A 307 12.30 -4.29 -0.78
CA THR A 307 11.23 -3.77 0.09
C THR A 307 11.73 -3.57 1.52
N GLU A 308 12.57 -4.46 2.02
CA GLU A 308 13.18 -4.40 3.35
C GLU A 308 14.19 -3.25 3.47
N LYS A 309 15.04 -3.03 2.45
CA LYS A 309 15.89 -1.84 2.36
C LYS A 309 15.06 -0.56 2.34
N LEU A 310 13.99 -0.49 1.53
CA LEU A 310 13.10 0.66 1.49
C LEU A 310 12.44 0.93 2.85
N VAL A 311 12.09 -0.11 3.60
CA VAL A 311 11.46 0.00 4.92
C VAL A 311 12.46 0.32 6.03
N ASN A 312 13.73 -0.02 5.90
CA ASN A 312 14.76 0.32 6.91
C ASN A 312 15.44 1.67 6.66
N PHE A 313 15.69 2.04 5.40
CA PHE A 313 16.40 3.28 5.04
C PHE A 313 15.50 4.39 4.47
N GLY A 314 14.29 4.05 4.01
CA GLY A 314 13.40 4.96 3.28
C GLY A 314 11.99 5.05 3.85
N ILE A 315 11.75 4.68 5.12
CA ILE A 315 10.41 4.60 5.71
C ILE A 315 9.63 5.94 5.65
N ALA A 316 10.34 7.08 5.66
CA ALA A 316 9.78 8.41 5.46
C ALA A 316 9.12 8.64 4.07
N ALA A 317 9.28 7.70 3.12
CA ALA A 317 8.52 7.66 1.86
C ALA A 317 7.03 7.34 2.07
N PHE A 318 6.67 6.69 3.19
CA PHE A 318 5.31 6.29 3.54
C PHE A 318 4.61 7.41 4.33
N LYS A 319 4.46 8.58 3.69
CA LYS A 319 3.98 9.83 4.30
C LYS A 319 2.51 9.85 4.75
N THR A 320 1.73 8.79 4.48
CA THR A 320 0.29 8.70 4.79
C THR A 320 -0.09 7.29 5.24
N GLY A 321 -1.09 7.17 6.12
CA GLY A 321 -1.62 5.87 6.57
C GLY A 321 -1.93 4.92 5.42
N GLN A 322 -2.62 5.42 4.39
CA GLN A 322 -2.94 4.70 3.17
C GLN A 322 -1.71 4.11 2.45
N ALA A 323 -0.51 4.69 2.61
CA ALA A 323 0.72 4.14 2.04
C ALA A 323 1.18 2.89 2.82
N LEU A 324 1.10 2.92 4.16
CA LEU A 324 1.47 1.80 5.03
C LEU A 324 0.43 0.68 4.95
N SER A 325 -0.87 0.99 5.00
CA SER A 325 -1.94 -0.02 4.92
C SER A 325 -1.96 -0.74 3.57
N ASN A 326 -1.57 -0.08 2.47
CA ASN A 326 -1.37 -0.75 1.18
C ASN A 326 -0.14 -1.67 1.18
N LEU A 327 0.98 -1.25 1.80
CA LEU A 327 2.16 -2.10 1.95
C LEU A 327 1.85 -3.35 2.77
N THR A 328 1.24 -3.20 3.95
CA THR A 328 0.94 -4.34 4.81
C THR A 328 -0.13 -5.25 4.21
N THR A 329 -1.12 -4.69 3.49
CA THR A 329 -2.07 -5.49 2.69
C THR A 329 -1.37 -6.28 1.58
N ALA A 330 -0.32 -5.75 0.96
CA ALA A 330 0.48 -6.49 -0.01
C ALA A 330 1.28 -7.60 0.67
N LEU A 331 1.96 -7.32 1.79
CA LEU A 331 2.70 -8.32 2.58
C LEU A 331 1.79 -9.44 3.10
N MET A 332 0.55 -9.15 3.53
CA MET A 332 -0.46 -10.14 3.92
C MET A 332 -0.79 -11.10 2.76
N ARG A 333 -1.01 -10.56 1.56
CA ARG A 333 -1.30 -11.39 0.37
C ARG A 333 -0.10 -12.27 -0.01
N LEU A 334 1.11 -11.76 0.16
CA LEU A 334 2.37 -12.45 -0.16
C LEU A 334 2.86 -13.37 0.97
N GLY A 335 2.20 -13.38 2.14
CA GLY A 335 2.57 -14.19 3.29
C GLY A 335 3.91 -13.80 3.97
N VAL A 336 4.40 -12.58 3.78
CA VAL A 336 5.75 -12.19 4.21
C VAL A 336 5.75 -11.66 5.64
N GLY A 337 6.19 -12.49 6.59
CA GLY A 337 6.19 -12.21 8.04
C GLY A 337 7.49 -11.64 8.64
N ARG A 338 8.45 -11.17 7.82
CA ARG A 338 9.76 -10.69 8.27
C ARG A 338 9.66 -9.60 9.33
N SER A 339 10.21 -9.86 10.52
CA SER A 339 10.22 -8.89 11.62
C SER A 339 11.02 -7.62 11.29
N THR A 340 12.06 -7.73 10.46
CA THR A 340 12.88 -6.62 9.95
C THR A 340 12.12 -5.68 8.99
N ILE A 341 10.97 -6.11 8.46
CA ILE A 341 10.04 -5.26 7.69
C ILE A 341 8.91 -4.78 8.59
N LEU A 342 8.33 -5.65 9.41
CA LEU A 342 7.15 -5.33 10.21
C LEU A 342 7.46 -4.40 11.41
N GLN A 343 8.66 -4.46 11.99
CA GLN A 343 9.05 -3.62 13.13
C GLN A 343 9.26 -2.13 12.74
N PRO A 344 9.97 -1.76 11.65
CA PRO A 344 10.05 -0.36 11.22
C PRO A 344 8.69 0.18 10.75
N VAL A 345 7.84 -0.65 10.14
CA VAL A 345 6.45 -0.28 9.79
C VAL A 345 5.61 0.01 11.05
N ALA A 346 5.76 -0.80 12.10
CA ALA A 346 5.11 -0.56 13.39
C ALA A 346 5.56 0.77 14.02
N ALA A 347 6.88 0.99 14.12
CA ALA A 347 7.44 2.22 14.67
C ALA A 347 6.99 3.48 13.90
N GLN A 348 7.00 3.43 12.56
CA GLN A 348 6.48 4.51 11.72
C GLN A 348 4.98 4.76 11.94
N THR A 349 4.20 3.70 12.15
CA THR A 349 2.76 3.81 12.46
C THR A 349 2.53 4.50 13.80
N VAL A 350 3.25 4.09 14.85
CA VAL A 350 3.20 4.74 16.18
C VAL A 350 3.58 6.22 16.08
N TYR A 351 4.68 6.55 15.40
CA TYR A 351 5.10 7.94 15.15
C TYR A 351 4.04 8.77 14.39
N MET A 352 3.35 8.17 13.43
CA MET A 352 2.29 8.84 12.65
C MET A 352 0.97 9.03 13.42
N MET A 353 0.72 8.21 14.46
CA MET A 353 -0.38 8.42 15.41
C MET A 353 -0.03 9.49 16.45
N GLN A 354 1.21 9.52 16.94
CA GLN A 354 1.65 10.40 18.03
C GLN A 354 2.00 11.84 17.62
N SER A 355 2.21 12.14 16.32
CA SER A 355 2.56 13.49 15.88
C SER A 355 1.39 14.49 15.99
N ASP A 356 1.66 15.75 16.36
CA ASP A 356 0.71 16.86 16.65
C ASP A 356 -0.50 16.99 15.71
N LYS A 357 -0.36 16.54 14.48
CA LYS A 357 -1.45 16.32 13.52
C LYS A 357 -1.29 14.90 12.97
N PRO A 358 -2.08 13.92 13.44
CA PRO A 358 -1.96 12.53 13.01
C PRO A 358 -1.99 12.37 11.48
N LYS A 359 -1.09 11.53 10.96
CA LYS A 359 -0.87 11.33 9.50
C LYS A 359 -1.47 10.01 9.00
N ILE A 360 -2.26 9.38 9.86
CA ILE A 360 -2.97 8.12 9.73
C ILE A 360 -4.31 8.29 10.47
N ARG A 361 -5.36 7.57 10.05
CA ARG A 361 -6.65 7.48 10.76
C ARG A 361 -6.76 6.16 11.54
N ALA A 362 -7.65 6.08 12.53
CA ALA A 362 -7.79 4.89 13.37
C ALA A 362 -8.10 3.61 12.57
N HIS A 363 -8.94 3.69 11.53
CA HIS A 363 -9.18 2.57 10.59
C HIS A 363 -7.90 2.13 9.85
N GLU A 364 -7.06 3.06 9.40
CA GLU A 364 -5.81 2.75 8.70
C GLU A 364 -4.76 2.13 9.65
N ALA A 365 -4.68 2.62 10.89
CA ALA A 365 -3.84 2.06 11.94
C ALA A 365 -4.29 0.63 12.31
N CYS A 366 -5.60 0.42 12.47
CA CYS A 366 -6.19 -0.90 12.68
C CYS A 366 -5.84 -1.89 11.55
N MET A 367 -5.90 -1.47 10.27
CA MET A 367 -5.43 -2.29 9.15
C MET A 367 -3.95 -2.66 9.27
N VAL A 368 -3.07 -1.73 9.67
CA VAL A 368 -1.64 -1.97 9.82
C VAL A 368 -1.34 -2.94 10.98
N VAL A 369 -1.88 -2.71 12.17
CA VAL A 369 -1.63 -3.61 13.31
C VAL A 369 -2.25 -4.99 13.09
N THR A 370 -3.45 -5.08 12.53
CA THR A 370 -4.06 -6.37 12.17
C THR A 370 -3.15 -7.17 11.24
N ALA A 371 -2.57 -6.52 10.23
CA ALA A 371 -1.64 -7.15 9.30
C ALA A 371 -0.33 -7.58 9.97
N VAL A 372 0.28 -6.71 10.80
CA VAL A 372 1.53 -7.01 11.54
C VAL A 372 1.33 -8.23 12.43
N VAL A 373 0.30 -8.25 13.28
CA VAL A 373 0.11 -9.33 14.25
C VAL A 373 -0.34 -10.63 13.57
N TYR A 374 -1.15 -10.56 12.50
CA TYR A 374 -1.50 -11.72 11.68
C TYR A 374 -0.26 -12.38 11.06
N LEU A 375 0.63 -11.57 10.48
CA LEU A 375 1.80 -12.03 9.71
C LEU A 375 2.93 -12.58 10.58
N LEU A 376 3.21 -11.97 11.73
CA LEU A 376 4.29 -12.41 12.61
C LEU A 376 4.10 -13.87 13.08
N PRO A 377 5.19 -14.63 13.32
CA PRO A 377 5.10 -15.96 13.94
C PRO A 377 4.74 -15.83 15.43
N ARG A 378 4.07 -16.83 16.03
CA ARG A 378 3.59 -16.81 17.43
C ARG A 378 4.64 -16.29 18.44
N LYS A 379 5.89 -16.76 18.34
CA LYS A 379 7.03 -16.35 19.18
C LYS A 379 7.37 -14.84 19.11
N SER A 380 7.07 -14.15 18.00
CA SER A 380 7.36 -12.71 17.83
C SER A 380 6.19 -11.79 18.11
N ARG A 381 4.94 -12.27 18.14
CA ARG A 381 3.76 -11.41 18.42
C ARG A 381 3.72 -10.89 19.87
N ARG A 382 4.38 -11.58 20.79
CA ARG A 382 4.51 -11.20 22.21
C ARG A 382 5.67 -10.23 22.49
N LYS A 383 6.29 -9.64 21.45
CA LYS A 383 7.37 -8.64 21.62
C LYS A 383 6.79 -7.28 22.00
N GLU A 384 7.53 -6.54 22.83
CA GLU A 384 7.13 -5.23 23.38
C GLU A 384 6.61 -4.24 22.33
N TRP A 385 7.33 -4.05 21.22
CA TRP A 385 6.91 -3.16 20.13
C TRP A 385 5.59 -3.56 19.44
N VAL A 386 5.17 -4.82 19.55
CA VAL A 386 3.88 -5.30 19.03
C VAL A 386 2.75 -4.91 19.98
N LEU A 387 2.99 -5.01 21.30
CA LEU A 387 2.07 -4.55 22.33
C LEU A 387 1.95 -3.02 22.33
N GLU A 388 3.06 -2.30 22.14
CA GLU A 388 3.08 -0.84 21.95
C GLU A 388 2.20 -0.43 20.76
N LEU A 389 2.39 -1.05 19.59
CA LEU A 389 1.57 -0.78 18.41
C LEU A 389 0.08 -1.08 18.66
N LEU A 390 -0.24 -2.19 19.32
CA LEU A 390 -1.62 -2.56 19.68
C LEU A 390 -2.26 -1.52 20.60
N GLN A 391 -1.60 -1.17 21.71
CA GLN A 391 -2.10 -0.21 22.70
C GLN A 391 -2.19 1.23 22.14
N ALA A 392 -1.22 1.65 21.33
CA ALA A 392 -1.24 2.95 20.67
C ALA A 392 -2.38 3.02 19.63
N THR A 393 -2.63 1.95 18.89
CA THR A 393 -3.79 1.86 17.98
C THR A 393 -5.10 1.89 18.75
N SER A 394 -5.20 1.14 19.86
CA SER A 394 -6.41 1.10 20.70
C SER A 394 -6.76 2.46 21.28
N LYS A 395 -5.79 3.14 21.91
CA LYS A 395 -5.94 4.51 22.42
C LYS A 395 -6.37 5.50 21.32
N MET A 396 -5.83 5.35 20.11
CA MET A 396 -6.25 6.18 18.97
C MET A 396 -7.69 5.87 18.53
N VAL A 397 -8.08 4.59 18.43
CA VAL A 397 -9.44 4.17 18.06
C VAL A 397 -10.46 4.70 19.07
N MET A 398 -10.21 4.54 20.37
CA MET A 398 -11.09 5.05 21.42
C MET A 398 -11.22 6.58 21.35
N ALA A 399 -10.10 7.31 21.23
CA ALA A 399 -10.11 8.76 21.12
C ALA A 399 -10.78 9.28 19.82
N GLU A 400 -10.63 8.57 18.70
CA GLU A 400 -11.32 8.93 17.44
C GLU A 400 -12.83 8.66 17.54
N LEU A 401 -13.27 7.61 18.23
CA LEU A 401 -14.71 7.31 18.41
C LEU A 401 -15.41 8.22 19.42
N ASP A 402 -14.70 8.67 20.46
CA ASP A 402 -15.27 9.49 21.54
C ASP A 402 -15.14 11.02 21.31
N ASP A 403 -14.44 11.50 20.27
CA ASP A 403 -14.49 12.93 19.89
C ASP A 403 -15.88 13.29 19.32
N GLU A 404 -16.52 14.30 19.90
CA GLU A 404 -17.77 14.90 19.40
C GLU A 404 -17.68 15.28 17.90
N LYS A 405 -16.50 15.65 17.40
CA LYS A 405 -16.27 16.08 16.01
C LYS A 405 -16.17 14.93 15.00
N THR A 406 -15.98 13.69 15.44
CA THR A 406 -15.94 12.54 14.54
C THR A 406 -17.31 12.31 13.93
N SER A 407 -17.34 12.04 12.62
CA SER A 407 -18.59 12.00 11.85
C SER A 407 -19.51 10.85 12.29
N ASP A 408 -20.81 11.04 12.08
CA ASP A 408 -21.81 9.99 12.34
C ASP A 408 -21.55 8.74 11.48
N GLU A 409 -20.98 8.89 10.26
CA GLU A 409 -20.61 7.76 9.40
C GLU A 409 -19.43 6.97 9.98
N ASP A 410 -18.40 7.65 10.48
CA ASP A 410 -17.23 7.00 11.10
C ASP A 410 -17.63 6.30 12.41
N LYS A 411 -18.49 6.94 13.24
CA LYS A 411 -19.07 6.35 14.45
C LYS A 411 -19.98 5.15 14.13
N GLN A 412 -20.85 5.25 13.13
CA GLN A 412 -21.67 4.15 12.63
C GLN A 412 -20.84 2.96 12.15
N ARG A 413 -19.58 3.19 11.76
CA ARG A 413 -18.62 2.17 11.30
C ARG A 413 -17.62 1.72 12.38
N ALA A 414 -17.80 2.11 13.65
CA ALA A 414 -16.94 1.71 14.78
C ALA A 414 -16.69 0.18 14.85
N ALA A 415 -17.74 -0.63 14.64
CA ALA A 415 -17.65 -2.08 14.65
C ALA A 415 -16.74 -2.67 13.53
N GLU A 416 -16.51 -1.94 12.43
CA GLU A 416 -15.53 -2.35 11.40
C GLU A 416 -14.08 -2.25 11.89
N VAL A 417 -13.81 -1.41 12.90
CA VAL A 417 -12.48 -1.10 13.42
C VAL A 417 -12.21 -1.82 14.74
N LEU A 418 -13.18 -1.82 15.65
CA LEU A 418 -13.10 -2.45 16.97
C LEU A 418 -12.93 -3.98 16.87
N VAL A 419 -13.77 -4.67 16.09
CA VAL A 419 -13.77 -6.14 16.02
C VAL A 419 -12.45 -6.72 15.46
N PRO A 420 -11.85 -6.19 14.37
CA PRO A 420 -10.52 -6.63 13.93
C PRO A 420 -9.40 -6.30 14.91
N LEU A 421 -9.49 -5.17 15.63
CA LEU A 421 -8.48 -4.80 16.63
C LEU A 421 -8.53 -5.73 17.84
N ALA A 422 -9.69 -5.96 18.44
CA ALA A 422 -9.86 -6.90 19.55
C ALA A 422 -9.35 -8.31 19.17
N ARG A 423 -9.69 -8.79 17.97
CA ARG A 423 -9.15 -10.06 17.43
C ARG A 423 -7.63 -10.06 17.22
N SER A 424 -7.01 -8.90 17.02
CA SER A 424 -5.55 -8.76 16.90
C SER A 424 -4.84 -8.86 18.26
N PHE A 425 -5.44 -8.39 19.36
CA PHE A 425 -4.95 -8.69 20.70
C PHE A 425 -4.94 -10.21 20.96
N LEU A 426 -5.99 -10.93 20.53
CA LEU A 426 -6.07 -12.39 20.68
C LEU A 426 -5.02 -13.17 19.88
N PHE A 427 -4.57 -12.63 18.73
CA PHE A 427 -3.44 -13.17 17.97
C PHE A 427 -2.09 -12.94 18.69
N ALA A 428 -1.96 -11.84 19.42
CA ALA A 428 -0.80 -11.53 20.25
C ALA A 428 -0.81 -12.25 21.61
N GLU A 429 -1.88 -12.99 21.94
CA GLU A 429 -2.10 -13.60 23.25
C GLU A 429 -2.10 -12.55 24.37
N SER A 430 -2.69 -11.38 24.07
CA SER A 430 -2.84 -10.21 24.95
C SER A 430 -4.33 -9.84 25.08
N PHE A 431 -4.65 -8.97 26.03
CA PHE A 431 -6.01 -8.51 26.32
C PHE A 431 -5.99 -7.07 26.84
N GLU A 432 -6.93 -6.25 26.37
CA GLU A 432 -7.12 -4.86 26.82
C GLU A 432 -8.60 -4.66 27.15
N GLU A 433 -8.93 -4.53 28.44
CA GLU A 433 -10.31 -4.70 28.91
C GLU A 433 -11.27 -3.65 28.33
N ASP A 434 -10.87 -2.38 28.32
CA ASP A 434 -11.71 -1.27 27.86
C ASP A 434 -12.03 -1.38 26.35
N LEU A 435 -11.06 -1.82 25.54
CA LEU A 435 -11.28 -2.09 24.12
C LEU A 435 -12.31 -3.21 23.93
N PHE A 436 -12.21 -4.30 24.70
CA PHE A 436 -13.14 -5.42 24.59
C PHE A 436 -14.53 -5.03 25.08
N ARG A 437 -14.62 -4.34 26.22
CA ARG A 437 -15.88 -3.77 26.75
C ARG A 437 -16.56 -2.89 25.72
N ARG A 438 -15.88 -1.88 25.16
CA ARG A 438 -16.44 -1.01 24.10
C ARG A 438 -16.79 -1.79 22.83
N THR A 439 -16.02 -2.82 22.47
CA THR A 439 -16.36 -3.70 21.34
C THR A 439 -17.69 -4.42 21.57
N PHE A 440 -17.95 -4.95 22.77
CA PHE A 440 -19.20 -5.63 23.10
C PHE A 440 -20.37 -4.66 23.27
N GLU A 441 -20.17 -3.51 23.92
CA GLU A 441 -21.17 -2.44 24.03
C GLU A 441 -21.66 -1.98 22.64
N GLU A 442 -20.73 -1.68 21.73
CA GLU A 442 -21.03 -1.19 20.38
C GLU A 442 -21.86 -2.22 19.58
N VAL A 443 -21.42 -3.49 19.52
CA VAL A 443 -22.13 -4.52 18.74
C VAL A 443 -23.46 -4.94 19.38
N ASN A 444 -23.54 -5.01 20.72
CA ASN A 444 -24.78 -5.32 21.43
C ASN A 444 -25.79 -4.15 21.35
N SER A 445 -25.35 -2.90 21.09
CA SER A 445 -26.22 -1.77 20.71
C SER A 445 -26.82 -1.88 19.29
N GLY A 446 -26.55 -2.99 18.60
CA GLY A 446 -27.01 -3.25 17.23
C GLY A 446 -26.20 -2.52 16.16
N ALA A 447 -24.96 -2.09 16.42
CA ALA A 447 -24.13 -1.40 15.44
C ALA A 447 -23.93 -2.19 14.13
N LEU A 448 -23.82 -3.52 14.20
CA LEU A 448 -23.71 -4.38 13.02
C LEU A 448 -24.86 -4.21 12.02
N ASN A 449 -26.08 -4.00 12.51
CA ASN A 449 -27.28 -3.78 11.68
C ASN A 449 -27.28 -2.40 11.00
N LYS A 450 -26.41 -1.49 11.45
CA LYS A 450 -26.23 -0.14 10.88
C LYS A 450 -25.14 -0.13 9.80
N LEU A 451 -24.34 -1.19 9.63
CA LEU A 451 -23.22 -1.22 8.69
C LEU A 451 -23.67 -1.35 7.23
N ASN A 452 -23.47 -0.29 6.44
CA ASN A 452 -23.72 -0.29 5.00
C ASN A 452 -22.61 -1.05 4.23
N MET A 453 -22.53 -2.37 4.39
CA MET A 453 -21.56 -3.22 3.72
C MET A 453 -22.19 -4.46 3.05
N PRO A 454 -21.57 -4.99 1.98
CA PRO A 454 -22.04 -6.23 1.34
C PRO A 454 -22.12 -7.40 2.33
N SER A 455 -23.19 -8.19 2.27
CA SER A 455 -23.50 -9.24 3.25
C SER A 455 -22.36 -10.25 3.48
N PHE A 456 -21.55 -10.53 2.46
CA PHE A 456 -20.38 -11.40 2.61
C PHE A 456 -19.28 -10.80 3.51
N LYS A 457 -19.11 -9.47 3.51
CA LYS A 457 -18.20 -8.78 4.45
C LYS A 457 -18.76 -8.81 5.86
N LEU A 458 -20.06 -8.56 6.02
CA LEU A 458 -20.73 -8.57 7.32
C LEU A 458 -20.62 -9.96 7.97
N GLN A 459 -20.90 -11.04 7.23
CA GLN A 459 -20.73 -12.42 7.70
C GLN A 459 -19.27 -12.74 8.08
N VAL A 460 -18.27 -12.18 7.38
CA VAL A 460 -16.85 -12.30 7.77
C VAL A 460 -16.55 -11.48 9.05
N LEU A 461 -17.19 -10.33 9.25
CA LEU A 461 -17.04 -9.53 10.47
C LEU A 461 -17.69 -10.23 11.68
N MET A 462 -18.89 -10.78 11.52
CA MET A 462 -19.60 -11.59 12.53
C MET A 462 -18.83 -12.85 12.89
N SER A 463 -18.26 -13.55 11.89
CA SER A 463 -17.37 -14.70 12.10
C SER A 463 -16.13 -14.33 12.94
N LYS A 464 -15.54 -13.14 12.72
CA LYS A 464 -14.45 -12.62 13.56
C LYS A 464 -14.92 -12.27 14.97
N LEU A 465 -16.08 -11.62 15.10
CA LEU A 465 -16.66 -11.24 16.39
C LEU A 465 -16.99 -12.46 17.25
N TYR A 466 -17.52 -13.53 16.66
CA TYR A 466 -17.74 -14.78 17.37
C TYR A 466 -16.44 -15.38 17.93
N GLN A 467 -15.31 -15.28 17.20
CA GLN A 467 -14.01 -15.67 17.77
C GLN A 467 -13.54 -14.77 18.93
N VAL A 468 -13.93 -13.49 18.96
CA VAL A 468 -13.61 -12.59 20.09
C VAL A 468 -14.47 -12.94 21.32
N HIS A 469 -15.75 -13.21 21.11
CA HIS A 469 -16.68 -13.70 22.12
C HIS A 469 -16.23 -15.05 22.71
N LEU A 470 -15.93 -16.03 21.86
CA LEU A 470 -15.53 -17.38 22.27
C LEU A 470 -14.20 -17.39 23.03
N ASP A 471 -13.26 -16.47 22.72
CA ASP A 471 -12.06 -16.30 23.55
C ASP A 471 -12.38 -15.84 24.98
N CYS A 472 -13.35 -14.93 25.11
CA CYS A 472 -13.79 -14.40 26.40
C CYS A 472 -14.56 -15.46 27.20
N GLU A 473 -15.38 -16.28 26.54
CA GLU A 473 -16.05 -17.43 27.14
C GLU A 473 -15.04 -18.49 27.60
N LEU A 474 -14.17 -18.99 26.71
CA LEU A 474 -13.18 -20.04 27.00
C LEU A 474 -12.06 -19.61 27.96
N SER A 475 -11.97 -18.32 28.28
CA SER A 475 -11.03 -17.77 29.28
C SER A 475 -11.73 -17.32 30.57
N ASP A 476 -12.95 -17.79 30.82
CA ASP A 476 -13.79 -17.49 32.00
C ASP A 476 -13.96 -15.97 32.29
N ARG A 477 -13.96 -15.13 31.25
CA ARG A 477 -14.10 -13.67 31.41
C ARG A 477 -15.53 -13.30 31.81
N SER A 478 -15.63 -12.13 32.44
CA SER A 478 -16.89 -11.53 32.90
C SER A 478 -17.97 -11.44 31.81
N VAL A 479 -19.24 -11.44 32.22
CA VAL A 479 -20.40 -11.58 31.33
C VAL A 479 -20.69 -10.30 30.53
N ASP A 480 -20.19 -9.14 30.96
CA ASP A 480 -20.19 -7.90 30.16
C ASP A 480 -19.30 -8.00 28.90
N LEU A 481 -18.34 -8.93 28.89
CA LEU A 481 -17.42 -9.19 27.77
C LEU A 481 -17.95 -10.31 26.85
N ARG A 482 -19.27 -10.35 26.62
CA ARG A 482 -19.96 -11.39 25.83
C ARG A 482 -21.03 -10.79 24.91
N LEU A 483 -21.46 -11.57 23.92
CA LEU A 483 -22.58 -11.20 23.05
C LEU A 483 -23.93 -11.44 23.74
N LEU A 484 -24.95 -10.68 23.36
CA LEU A 484 -26.33 -11.03 23.69
C LEU A 484 -26.73 -12.33 22.95
N PRO A 485 -27.45 -13.29 23.58
CA PRO A 485 -27.64 -14.64 23.02
C PRO A 485 -28.22 -14.71 21.59
N ALA A 486 -29.09 -13.77 21.21
CA ALA A 486 -29.62 -13.70 19.85
C ALA A 486 -28.56 -13.32 18.80
N LEU A 487 -27.63 -12.42 19.17
CA LEU A 487 -26.50 -12.02 18.32
C LEU A 487 -25.37 -13.05 18.36
N GLU A 488 -25.20 -13.74 19.50
CA GLU A 488 -24.30 -14.89 19.63
C GLU A 488 -24.62 -15.95 18.58
N GLU A 489 -25.85 -16.49 18.58
CA GLU A 489 -26.26 -17.54 17.65
C GLU A 489 -26.20 -17.08 16.17
N GLU A 490 -26.49 -15.81 15.88
CA GLU A 490 -26.32 -15.28 14.51
C GLU A 490 -24.85 -15.24 14.07
N CYS A 491 -23.94 -14.80 14.97
CA CYS A 491 -22.50 -14.75 14.71
C CYS A 491 -21.87 -16.16 14.67
N LYS A 492 -22.36 -17.08 15.50
CA LYS A 492 -22.04 -18.52 15.52
C LYS A 492 -22.49 -19.22 14.25
N HIS A 493 -23.68 -18.89 13.73
CA HIS A 493 -24.14 -19.37 12.42
C HIS A 493 -23.25 -18.84 11.28
N ALA A 494 -22.90 -17.55 11.29
CA ALA A 494 -21.97 -16.96 10.32
C ALA A 494 -20.57 -17.61 10.38
N PHE A 495 -20.07 -17.88 11.59
CA PHE A 495 -18.82 -18.60 11.83
C PHE A 495 -18.88 -20.05 11.33
N ASN A 496 -19.94 -20.80 11.66
CA ASN A 496 -20.19 -22.15 11.17
C ASN A 496 -20.22 -22.22 9.64
N ALA A 497 -20.91 -21.29 8.99
CA ALA A 497 -20.96 -21.19 7.53
C ALA A 497 -19.57 -20.87 6.92
N HIS A 498 -18.73 -20.10 7.63
CA HIS A 498 -17.35 -19.84 7.24
C HIS A 498 -16.46 -21.08 7.40
N GLN A 499 -16.51 -21.77 8.54
CA GLN A 499 -15.76 -23.01 8.80
C GLN A 499 -16.07 -24.09 7.74
N LYS A 500 -17.36 -24.33 7.46
CA LYS A 500 -17.79 -25.31 6.44
C LYS A 500 -17.30 -24.98 5.03
N LYS A 501 -17.23 -23.70 4.65
CA LYS A 501 -16.66 -23.24 3.37
C LYS A 501 -15.13 -23.25 3.33
N SER A 502 -14.48 -23.29 4.50
CA SER A 502 -13.02 -23.23 4.63
C SER A 502 -12.34 -24.61 4.67
N LYS A 503 -13.08 -25.72 4.48
CA LYS A 503 -12.50 -27.06 4.31
C LYS A 503 -11.77 -27.15 2.96
N SER A 504 -10.52 -26.69 2.93
CA SER A 504 -9.62 -26.66 1.78
C SER A 504 -8.72 -27.90 1.67
N SER A 505 -8.58 -28.67 2.76
CA SER A 505 -7.95 -29.99 2.77
C SER A 505 -8.68 -30.95 1.82
N SER A 506 -7.97 -31.55 0.87
CA SER A 506 -8.58 -32.49 -0.09
C SER A 506 -8.99 -33.81 0.57
N PHE A 507 -9.97 -34.51 -0.03
CA PHE A 507 -10.37 -35.85 0.41
C PHE A 507 -9.18 -36.83 0.48
N ARG A 508 -8.24 -36.74 -0.48
CA ARG A 508 -7.01 -37.53 -0.49
C ARG A 508 -6.10 -37.24 0.72
N LEU A 509 -6.00 -35.99 1.17
CA LEU A 509 -5.25 -35.65 2.39
C LEU A 509 -5.89 -36.28 3.63
N HIS A 510 -7.22 -36.20 3.76
CA HIS A 510 -7.97 -36.87 4.83
C HIS A 510 -7.72 -38.38 4.81
N HIS A 511 -7.88 -39.04 3.67
CA HIS A 511 -7.63 -40.47 3.52
C HIS A 511 -6.20 -40.86 3.91
N LEU A 512 -5.18 -40.13 3.45
CA LEU A 512 -3.78 -40.43 3.79
C LEU A 512 -3.46 -40.29 5.28
N VAL A 513 -4.12 -39.35 5.98
CA VAL A 513 -4.00 -39.21 7.44
C VAL A 513 -4.75 -40.34 8.15
N CYS A 514 -5.98 -40.67 7.73
CA CYS A 514 -6.77 -41.75 8.32
C CYS A 514 -6.05 -43.10 8.20
N THR A 515 -5.60 -43.48 7.01
CA THR A 515 -4.85 -44.74 6.80
C THR A 515 -3.57 -44.79 7.64
N ALA A 516 -2.85 -43.67 7.79
CA ALA A 516 -1.69 -43.64 8.68
C ALA A 516 -2.08 -43.81 10.16
N LEU A 517 -3.21 -43.27 10.61
CA LEU A 517 -3.73 -43.50 11.97
C LEU A 517 -4.22 -44.93 12.19
N ASP A 518 -4.85 -45.54 11.18
CA ASP A 518 -5.36 -46.91 11.23
C ASP A 518 -4.21 -47.92 11.39
N GLU A 519 -3.11 -47.76 10.66
CA GLU A 519 -1.88 -48.56 10.82
C GLU A 519 -1.19 -48.34 12.18
N ILE A 520 -1.30 -47.14 12.77
CA ILE A 520 -0.85 -46.85 14.15
C ILE A 520 -1.82 -47.45 15.20
N GLY A 521 -3.01 -47.91 14.79
CA GLY A 521 -4.04 -48.44 15.68
C GLY A 521 -4.90 -47.39 16.38
N ILE A 522 -4.95 -46.16 15.86
CA ILE A 522 -5.70 -45.04 16.43
C ILE A 522 -7.01 -44.83 15.66
N ALA A 523 -8.11 -45.27 16.26
CA ALA A 523 -9.45 -45.01 15.77
C ALA A 523 -9.72 -43.49 15.63
N ASN A 524 -10.17 -43.09 14.44
CA ASN A 524 -10.23 -41.70 14.00
C ASN A 524 -11.56 -41.35 13.30
N GLU A 525 -11.89 -40.05 13.24
CA GLU A 525 -13.12 -39.52 12.63
C GLU A 525 -12.84 -38.22 11.86
N THR A 526 -13.49 -38.01 10.70
CA THR A 526 -13.31 -36.83 9.82
C THR A 526 -14.50 -35.86 9.80
N SER A 527 -15.61 -36.23 10.46
CA SER A 527 -16.87 -35.48 10.49
C SER A 527 -17.17 -34.90 11.88
N TYR A 528 -16.14 -34.52 12.63
CA TYR A 528 -16.28 -33.99 13.98
C TYR A 528 -16.45 -32.45 13.98
N ALA A 529 -17.43 -31.97 14.73
CA ALA A 529 -17.66 -30.55 14.99
C ALA A 529 -18.00 -30.36 16.47
N SER A 530 -17.48 -29.29 17.07
CA SER A 530 -17.78 -28.92 18.46
C SER A 530 -19.05 -28.08 18.57
N GLU A 531 -19.62 -28.04 19.78
CA GLU A 531 -20.77 -27.19 20.15
C GLU A 531 -20.46 -25.69 19.93
N THR A 532 -19.18 -25.31 20.04
CA THR A 532 -18.68 -23.95 19.73
C THR A 532 -18.62 -23.64 18.22
N GLY A 533 -18.98 -24.59 17.34
CA GLY A 533 -18.98 -24.42 15.89
C GLY A 533 -17.63 -24.60 15.19
N TYR A 534 -16.53 -24.81 15.92
CA TYR A 534 -15.29 -25.26 15.29
C TYR A 534 -15.49 -26.64 14.67
N HIS A 535 -15.15 -26.75 13.38
CA HIS A 535 -15.08 -27.98 12.63
C HIS A 535 -13.63 -28.45 12.60
N PHE A 536 -13.43 -29.75 12.77
CA PHE A 536 -12.11 -30.39 12.76
C PHE A 536 -11.88 -31.07 11.41
N ASP A 537 -10.61 -31.32 11.06
CA ASP A 537 -10.28 -32.13 9.89
C ASP A 537 -10.27 -33.61 10.22
N VAL A 538 -9.36 -34.06 11.08
CA VAL A 538 -9.33 -35.43 11.61
C VAL A 538 -9.20 -35.37 13.13
N VAL A 539 -9.94 -36.21 13.85
CA VAL A 539 -9.82 -36.35 15.32
C VAL A 539 -9.61 -37.79 15.73
N ALA A 540 -8.96 -37.99 16.88
CA ALA A 540 -8.98 -39.26 17.63
C ALA A 540 -9.72 -39.00 18.97
N PRO A 541 -11.06 -39.19 19.02
CA PRO A 541 -11.88 -38.68 20.12
C PRO A 541 -11.53 -39.26 21.50
N ARG A 542 -11.13 -40.54 21.56
CA ARG A 542 -10.75 -41.23 22.81
C ARG A 542 -9.50 -40.64 23.44
N GLN A 543 -8.54 -40.20 22.62
CA GLN A 543 -7.29 -39.59 23.04
C GLN A 543 -7.39 -38.06 23.18
N LYS A 544 -8.54 -37.46 22.79
CA LYS A 544 -8.73 -36.01 22.66
C LYS A 544 -7.66 -35.34 21.77
N ILE A 545 -7.24 -36.01 20.71
CA ILE A 545 -6.31 -35.46 19.73
C ILE A 545 -7.08 -34.91 18.52
N ALA A 546 -6.68 -33.72 18.06
CA ALA A 546 -7.16 -33.06 16.85
C ALA A 546 -6.00 -32.88 15.88
N ILE A 547 -6.15 -33.34 14.64
CA ILE A 547 -5.18 -33.17 13.55
C ILE A 547 -5.79 -32.21 12.53
N GLU A 548 -5.17 -31.05 12.39
CA GLU A 548 -5.62 -29.91 11.60
C GLU A 548 -4.78 -29.82 10.32
N ILE A 549 -5.39 -30.06 9.15
CA ILE A 549 -4.68 -30.25 7.89
C ILE A 549 -4.49 -28.89 7.20
N SER A 550 -3.53 -28.13 7.73
CA SER A 550 -3.21 -26.77 7.29
C SER A 550 -2.52 -26.76 5.91
N PRO A 551 -3.09 -26.12 4.87
CA PRO A 551 -2.42 -25.91 3.59
C PRO A 551 -1.45 -24.72 3.64
N SER A 552 -0.68 -24.51 2.57
CA SER A 552 0.28 -23.39 2.47
C SER A 552 -0.24 -21.99 2.83
N ASP A 553 -1.54 -21.69 2.70
CA ASP A 553 -2.15 -20.40 3.06
C ASP A 553 -2.36 -20.20 4.57
N CYS A 554 -2.08 -21.22 5.39
CA CYS A 554 -1.93 -21.12 6.84
C CYS A 554 -0.54 -20.63 7.30
N TYR A 555 0.45 -20.57 6.40
CA TYR A 555 1.85 -20.35 6.74
C TYR A 555 2.48 -19.17 5.97
N GLN A 556 3.53 -18.59 6.56
CA GLN A 556 4.36 -17.58 5.88
C GLN A 556 5.08 -18.16 4.65
N ALA A 557 5.46 -17.28 3.73
CA ALA A 557 6.37 -17.64 2.65
C ALA A 557 7.70 -18.19 3.20
N LEU A 558 8.11 -19.37 2.70
CA LEU A 558 9.33 -20.06 3.13
C LEU A 558 10.58 -19.27 2.73
N GLU A 559 11.36 -18.83 3.72
CA GLU A 559 12.60 -18.08 3.49
C GLU A 559 13.73 -19.02 3.03
N PRO A 560 14.69 -18.53 2.21
CA PRO A 560 15.84 -19.33 1.82
C PRO A 560 16.74 -19.60 3.04
N GLY A 561 17.04 -20.87 3.31
CA GLY A 561 17.76 -21.31 4.52
C GLY A 561 16.87 -21.71 5.70
N ASP A 562 15.55 -21.53 5.61
CA ASP A 562 14.57 -22.02 6.61
C ASP A 562 13.92 -23.36 6.19
N GLU A 563 14.42 -24.05 5.16
CA GLU A 563 13.78 -25.25 4.58
C GLU A 563 13.53 -26.37 5.62
N ASP A 564 14.49 -26.58 6.52
CA ASP A 564 14.45 -27.60 7.59
C ASP A 564 13.71 -27.12 8.86
N MET A 565 13.27 -25.87 8.92
CA MET A 565 12.69 -25.26 10.13
C MET A 565 11.19 -25.59 10.30
N ASP A 566 10.68 -25.36 11.52
CA ASP A 566 9.24 -25.38 11.82
C ASP A 566 8.49 -24.31 11.00
N PRO A 567 7.41 -24.66 10.26
CA PRO A 567 6.67 -23.70 9.45
C PRO A 567 6.03 -22.59 10.30
N LYS A 568 6.25 -21.33 9.90
CA LYS A 568 5.79 -20.14 10.62
C LYS A 568 4.29 -19.91 10.36
N THR A 569 3.43 -20.26 11.32
CA THR A 569 1.96 -20.09 11.26
C THR A 569 1.49 -18.63 11.29
N PHE A 570 0.37 -18.34 10.61
CA PHE A 570 -0.37 -17.07 10.77
C PHE A 570 -1.27 -17.06 12.01
N GLY A 571 -1.58 -15.87 12.51
CA GLY A 571 -2.33 -15.68 13.77
C GLY A 571 -3.69 -16.38 13.86
N PHE A 572 -4.37 -16.62 12.72
CA PHE A 572 -5.67 -17.32 12.73
C PHE A 572 -5.55 -18.82 13.00
N VAL A 573 -4.42 -19.43 12.63
CA VAL A 573 -4.14 -20.85 12.89
C VAL A 573 -3.92 -21.03 14.39
N ASP A 574 -2.99 -20.24 14.96
CA ASP A 574 -2.68 -20.31 16.39
C ASP A 574 -3.89 -19.95 17.26
N LEU A 575 -4.80 -19.09 16.78
CA LEU A 575 -6.08 -18.81 17.47
C LEU A 575 -7.02 -20.01 17.47
N LYS A 576 -7.18 -20.73 16.34
CA LYS A 576 -7.93 -21.99 16.29
C LYS A 576 -7.28 -23.03 17.21
N THR A 577 -5.97 -23.23 17.10
CA THR A 577 -5.19 -24.10 17.98
C THR A 577 -5.46 -23.78 19.46
N ARG A 578 -5.34 -22.52 19.89
CA ARG A 578 -5.56 -22.11 21.27
C ARG A 578 -7.00 -22.29 21.76
N HIS A 579 -8.01 -22.05 20.91
CA HIS A 579 -9.41 -22.31 21.28
C HIS A 579 -9.70 -23.80 21.42
N LEU A 580 -9.11 -24.64 20.57
CA LEU A 580 -9.23 -26.10 20.69
C LEU A 580 -8.45 -26.65 21.90
N GLU A 581 -7.27 -26.09 22.22
CA GLU A 581 -6.50 -26.37 23.44
C GLU A 581 -7.33 -26.05 24.70
N LEU A 582 -8.01 -24.90 24.76
CA LEU A 582 -8.91 -24.52 25.86
C LEU A 582 -10.13 -25.44 25.97
N LEU A 583 -10.64 -25.95 24.84
CA LEU A 583 -11.68 -27.00 24.79
C LEU A 583 -11.15 -28.42 25.13
N GLY A 584 -9.93 -28.53 25.63
CA GLY A 584 -9.33 -29.78 26.11
C GLY A 584 -8.82 -30.71 25.01
N TRP A 585 -8.55 -30.20 23.81
CA TRP A 585 -7.97 -30.98 22.71
C TRP A 585 -6.46 -30.77 22.60
N THR A 586 -5.74 -31.87 22.40
CA THR A 586 -4.33 -31.84 21.99
C THR A 586 -4.27 -31.65 20.47
N VAL A 587 -3.79 -30.48 20.01
CA VAL A 587 -3.83 -30.11 18.59
C VAL A 587 -2.49 -30.37 17.89
N ILE A 588 -2.55 -31.02 16.72
CA ILE A 588 -1.45 -31.26 15.81
C ILE A 588 -1.76 -30.51 14.50
N ASN A 589 -1.09 -29.38 14.27
CA ASN A 589 -1.16 -28.67 13.00
C ASN A 589 -0.27 -29.40 11.97
N LEU A 590 -0.88 -30.19 11.08
CA LEU A 590 -0.20 -30.96 10.05
C LEU A 590 -0.02 -30.10 8.80
N HIS A 591 1.22 -29.93 8.32
CA HIS A 591 1.48 -29.19 7.09
C HIS A 591 1.18 -30.07 5.86
N ALA A 592 0.08 -29.77 5.16
CA ALA A 592 -0.45 -30.56 4.06
C ALA A 592 0.60 -30.91 2.98
N ASP A 593 1.32 -29.92 2.46
CA ASP A 593 2.29 -30.16 1.37
C ASP A 593 3.52 -30.98 1.80
N ARG A 594 4.00 -30.84 3.05
CA ARG A 594 5.07 -31.70 3.59
C ARG A 594 4.60 -33.15 3.73
N PHE A 595 3.39 -33.38 4.24
CA PHE A 595 2.81 -34.73 4.38
C PHE A 595 2.53 -35.40 3.03
N LEU A 596 2.15 -34.63 2.00
CA LEU A 596 1.97 -35.13 0.62
C LEU A 596 3.27 -35.52 -0.10
N GLN A 597 4.44 -35.05 0.36
CA GLN A 597 5.74 -35.43 -0.21
C GLN A 597 6.34 -36.70 0.39
N LEU A 598 5.86 -37.17 1.53
CA LEU A 598 6.20 -38.49 2.05
C LEU A 598 5.69 -39.53 1.04
N GLU A 599 6.58 -40.31 0.42
CA GLU A 599 6.22 -41.14 -0.74
C GLU A 599 5.50 -42.44 -0.32
N THR A 600 5.98 -43.12 0.73
CA THR A 600 5.41 -44.39 1.19
C THR A 600 4.35 -44.22 2.28
N LEU A 601 3.65 -45.30 2.62
CA LEU A 601 2.80 -45.35 3.81
C LEU A 601 3.64 -45.39 5.10
N GLU A 602 4.78 -46.08 5.09
CA GLU A 602 5.70 -46.22 6.23
C GLU A 602 6.28 -44.86 6.66
N ASP A 603 6.68 -44.01 5.71
CA ASP A 603 7.10 -42.63 5.96
C ASP A 603 6.02 -41.81 6.67
N ARG A 604 4.76 -41.95 6.23
CA ARG A 604 3.60 -41.22 6.77
C ARG A 604 3.25 -41.71 8.18
N VAL A 605 3.29 -43.03 8.40
CA VAL A 605 3.10 -43.67 9.71
C VAL A 605 4.19 -43.22 10.69
N MET A 606 5.47 -43.26 10.29
CA MET A 606 6.60 -42.81 11.12
C MET A 606 6.49 -41.31 11.46
N HIS A 607 6.22 -40.47 10.46
CA HIS A 607 6.08 -39.02 10.66
C HIS A 607 4.91 -38.68 11.60
N LEU A 608 3.74 -39.31 11.40
CA LEU A 608 2.56 -39.05 12.22
C LEU A 608 2.73 -39.60 13.65
N SER A 609 3.37 -40.77 13.80
CA SER A 609 3.74 -41.33 15.12
C SER A 609 4.63 -40.37 15.91
N MET A 610 5.66 -39.81 15.28
CA MET A 610 6.54 -38.81 15.90
C MET A 610 5.76 -37.54 16.33
N LEU A 611 4.83 -37.05 15.52
CA LEU A 611 3.98 -35.91 15.88
C LEU A 611 3.05 -36.23 17.07
N LEU A 612 2.47 -37.43 17.10
CA LEU A 612 1.62 -37.92 18.19
C LEU A 612 2.41 -38.07 19.50
N GLU A 613 3.63 -38.59 19.46
CA GLU A 613 4.54 -38.69 20.61
C GLU A 613 4.90 -37.28 21.13
N ILE A 614 5.36 -36.38 20.25
CA ILE A 614 5.69 -34.99 20.63
C ILE A 614 4.49 -34.29 21.28
N ALA A 615 3.29 -34.48 20.76
CA ALA A 615 2.07 -33.87 21.29
C ALA A 615 1.68 -34.44 22.67
N THR A 616 1.66 -35.77 22.81
CA THR A 616 1.28 -36.45 24.07
C THR A 616 2.32 -36.26 25.18
N CYS A 617 3.62 -36.30 24.87
CA CYS A 617 4.69 -36.03 25.83
C CYS A 617 4.73 -34.56 26.30
N ARG A 618 4.33 -33.60 25.45
CA ARG A 618 4.17 -32.19 25.88
C ARG A 618 3.05 -32.02 26.90
N GLY A 619 1.93 -32.73 26.72
CA GLY A 619 0.79 -32.71 27.65
C GLY A 619 1.13 -33.18 29.07
N GLN A 620 2.13 -34.03 29.25
CA GLN A 620 2.57 -34.47 30.59
C GLN A 620 3.34 -33.40 31.38
N LYS A 621 3.98 -32.42 30.71
CA LYS A 621 4.77 -31.38 31.40
C LYS A 621 3.95 -30.18 31.89
N PHE A 622 2.67 -30.11 31.56
CA PHE A 622 1.78 -28.99 31.88
C PHE A 622 0.63 -29.34 32.84
N ARG A 623 0.63 -30.53 33.44
CA ARG A 623 -0.21 -30.82 34.60
C ARG A 623 0.54 -30.43 35.88
N PRO A 624 0.05 -29.46 36.68
CA PRO A 624 0.40 -29.42 38.09
C PRO A 624 0.02 -30.75 38.75
N MET A 625 0.81 -31.21 39.72
CA MET A 625 0.36 -32.31 40.56
C MET A 625 -0.54 -31.74 41.67
N GLN A 626 -1.84 -32.03 41.50
CA GLN A 626 -2.96 -31.75 42.42
C GLN A 626 -3.44 -30.29 42.44
#